data_AF-A0A250VV08-F1
#
_entry.id   AF-A0A250VV08-F1
#
_cell.length_a   1.000
_cell.length_b   1.000
_cell.length_c   1.000
_cell.angle_alpha   90.00
_cell.angle_beta   90.00
_cell.angle_gamma   90.00
#
_symmetry.space_group_name_H-M   'P 1'
#
loop_
_entity.id
_entity.type
_entity.pdbx_description
1 polymer ?
#
loop_
_entity_poly.entity_id
_entity_poly.type
_entity_poly.pdbx_seq_one_letter_code
_entity_poly.pdbx_strand_id
1 'polypeptide(L)' 'MKAAAWDFISAHAETFGIKRICRVLEVSRSGYYRWIAGPTRHPHKICTPNGS' A
#
# COMPACT_ATOMS: atom_id res chain seq x y z
N MET A 1 -3.85 13.10 -4.84
CA MET A 1 -2.69 12.63 -5.65
C MET A 1 -1.72 11.74 -4.85
N LYS A 2 -2.21 10.63 -4.26
CA LYS A 2 -1.35 9.68 -3.49
C LYS A 2 -1.50 8.22 -3.93
N ALA A 3 -2.53 7.88 -4.71
CA ALA A 3 -2.75 6.52 -5.21
C ALA A 3 -1.57 6.01 -6.05
N ALA A 4 -1.01 6.84 -6.94
CA ALA A 4 0.13 6.46 -7.77
C ALA A 4 1.42 6.16 -6.97
N ALA A 5 1.67 6.89 -5.87
CA ALA A 5 2.83 6.63 -5.02
C ALA A 5 2.72 5.28 -4.31
N TRP A 6 1.52 4.93 -3.84
CA TRP A 6 1.29 3.67 -3.14
C TRP A 6 1.28 2.46 -4.09
N ASP A 7 0.75 2.62 -5.31
CA ASP A 7 0.80 1.61 -6.37
C ASP A 7 2.25 1.25 -6.74
N PHE A 8 3.08 2.28 -6.95
CA PHE A 8 4.52 2.13 -7.18
C PHE A 8 5.23 1.41 -6.02
N ILE A 9 4.92 1.79 -4.77
CA ILE A 9 5.49 1.12 -3.59
C ILE A 9 5.11 -0.36 -3.58
N SER A 10 3.84 -0.71 -3.85
CA SER A 10 3.40 -2.10 -3.88
C SER A 10 4.08 -2.90 -4.99
N ALA A 11 4.20 -2.34 -6.18
CA ALA A 11 4.81 -3.01 -7.34
C ALA A 11 6.31 -3.28 -7.16
N HIS A 12 7.01 -2.53 -6.31
CA HIS A 12 8.46 -2.61 -6.14
C HIS A 12 8.88 -3.05 -4.73
N ALA A 13 7.90 -3.22 -3.82
CA ALA A 13 8.11 -3.62 -2.43
C ALA A 13 8.85 -4.95 -2.28
N GLU A 14 8.55 -5.93 -3.14
CA GLU A 14 9.17 -7.26 -3.10
C GLU A 14 10.64 -7.23 -3.54
N THR A 15 10.99 -6.37 -4.49
CA THR A 15 12.35 -6.27 -5.03
C THR A 15 13.26 -5.39 -4.19
N PHE A 16 12.77 -4.25 -3.68
CA PHE A 16 13.62 -3.24 -3.03
C PHE A 16 13.38 -3.11 -1.52
N GLY A 17 12.27 -3.66 -1.02
CA GLY A 17 11.83 -3.53 0.35
C GLY A 17 11.10 -2.20 0.63
N ILE A 18 9.94 -2.30 1.27
CA ILE A 18 9.05 -1.16 1.60
C ILE A 18 9.79 -0.04 2.37
N LYS A 19 10.71 -0.39 3.28
CA LYS A 19 11.46 0.60 4.09
C LYS A 19 12.28 1.55 3.23
N ARG A 20 12.91 1.04 2.17
CA ARG A 20 13.78 1.83 1.28
C ARG A 20 12.94 2.77 0.42
N ILE A 21 11.87 2.25 -0.16
CA ILE A 21 10.99 3.04 -1.05
C ILE A 21 10.27 4.13 -0.24
N CYS A 22 9.77 3.83 0.96
CA CYS A 22 9.14 4.84 1.82
C CYS A 22 10.09 6.00 2.19
N ARG A 23 11.40 5.71 2.31
CA ARG A 23 12.42 6.74 2.58
C ARG A 23 12.69 7.61 1.36
N VAL A 24 12.75 7.01 0.18
CA VAL A 24 13.00 7.73 -1.10
C VAL A 24 11.82 8.62 -1.48
N LEU A 25 10.59 8.14 -1.26
CA LEU A 25 9.37 8.88 -1.58
C LEU A 25 8.88 9.78 -0.44
N GLU A 26 9.64 9.86 0.66
CA GLU A 26 9.30 10.65 1.87
C GLU A 26 7.86 10.41 2.35
N VAL A 27 7.42 9.16 2.34
CA VAL A 27 6.08 8.78 2.78
C VAL A 27 6.10 7.99 4.08
N SER A 28 5.07 8.20 4.90
CA SER A 28 4.94 7.44 6.14
C SER A 28 4.54 5.99 5.86
N ARG A 29 5.25 5.05 6.51
CA ARG A 29 4.90 3.62 6.53
C ARG A 29 3.49 3.38 7.07
N SER A 30 3.05 4.17 8.06
CA SER A 30 1.69 4.01 8.63
C SER A 30 0.60 4.39 7.62
N GLY A 31 0.89 5.33 6.71
CA GLY A 31 0.00 5.67 5.59
C GLY A 31 -0.09 4.53 4.58
N TYR A 32 1.05 3.89 4.27
CA TYR A 32 1.09 2.72 3.40
C TYR A 32 0.26 1.55 3.98
N TYR A 33 0.46 1.23 5.26
CA TYR A 33 -0.29 0.14 5.90
C TYR A 33 -1.79 0.43 6.01
N ARG A 34 -2.19 1.68 6.28
CA ARG A 34 -3.61 2.08 6.23
C ARG A 34 -4.19 2.02 4.83
N TRP A 35 -3.39 2.31 3.81
CA TRP A 35 -3.79 2.21 2.41
C TRP A 35 -3.98 0.75 1.98
N ILE A 36 -3.06 -0.16 2.31
CA ILE A 36 -3.22 -1.60 1.98
C ILE A 36 -4.30 -2.29 2.83
N ALA A 37 -4.53 -1.82 4.06
CA ALA A 37 -5.58 -2.34 4.94
C ALA A 37 -6.96 -1.78 4.60
N GLY A 38 -7.02 -0.72 3.78
CA GLY A 38 -8.27 -0.17 3.27
C GLY A 38 -8.93 -1.12 2.27
N PRO A 39 -10.27 -1.09 2.14
CA PRO A 39 -11.04 -2.04 1.32
C PRO A 39 -10.85 -1.88 -0.20
N THR A 40 -9.86 -1.11 -0.68
CA THR A 40 -9.72 -0.82 -2.11
C THR A 40 -8.33 -1.12 -2.63
N ARG A 41 -8.29 -2.21 -3.41
CA ARG A 41 -7.34 -2.56 -4.48
C ARG A 41 -6.10 -3.39 -4.09
N HIS A 42 -6.35 -4.59 -3.59
CA HIS A 42 -5.63 -5.74 -4.14
C HIS A 42 -6.50 -6.32 -5.27
N PRO A 43 -6.05 -6.40 -6.54
CA PRO A 43 -6.85 -6.98 -7.63
C PRO A 43 -7.12 -8.49 -7.50
N HIS A 44 -6.89 -9.11 -6.33
CA HIS A 44 -7.14 -10.55 -6.11
C HIS A 44 -7.53 -10.91 -4.65
N LYS A 45 -8.19 -10.02 -3.90
CA LYS A 45 -8.84 -10.48 -2.65
C LYS A 45 -10.17 -9.75 -2.47
N ILE A 46 -11.22 -10.34 -3.02
CA ILE A 46 -12.58 -10.07 -2.58
C ILE A 46 -12.82 -10.93 -1.34
N CYS A 47 -12.63 -10.35 -0.16
CA CYS A 47 -13.15 -10.93 1.08
C CYS A 47 -13.83 -9.78 1.84
N THR A 48 -15.10 -9.60 1.47
CA THR A 48 -16.27 -9.06 2.20
C THR A 48 -16.08 -7.95 3.25
N PRO A 49 -16.87 -6.86 3.17
CA PRO A 49 -17.11 -6.00 4.31
C PRO A 49 -18.10 -6.69 5.25
N ASN A 50 -17.66 -7.11 6.43
CA ASN A 50 -18.58 -7.32 7.55
C ASN A 50 -17.86 -7.03 8.86
N GLY A 51 -17.95 -5.77 9.29
CA GLY A 51 -17.83 -5.41 10.70
C GLY A 51 -19.22 -5.56 11.32
N SER A 52 -19.40 -6.57 12.15
CA SER A 52 -20.39 -6.55 13.24
C SER A 52 -19.90 -5.65 14.36
#